data_AF-A0A654DWG1-F1
#
_entry.id   AF-A0A654DWG1-F1
#
_cell.length_a   1.000
_cell.length_b   1.000
_cell.length_c   1.000
_cell.angle_alpha   90.00
_cell.angle_beta   90.00
_cell.angle_gamma   90.00
#
_symmetry.space_group_name_H-M   'P 1'
#
loop_
_entity.id
_entity.type
_entity.pdbx_description
1 polymer ?
#
loop_
_entity_poly.entity_id
_entity_poly.type
_entity_poly.pdbx_seq_one_letter_code
_entity_poly.pdbx_strand_id
1 'polypeptide(L)'
;MLQSVTAFVTLHQNNNNLKAPGHILFLIGTFGVLFGVGMLIEHTQPAGLTDEALEPDILLSNSRTYFEEDAHGRSVMHLYNAIEAIKKIEQDLEPESKEKVDRAVVQLEQILQDMSGEIFDIKKLNEASVKALNALTYAELKISEHFVESHELGKAKLALKYGMLHVKHALVFAEGAKKEYEISIYTEMDSLIESDELSDKEIIQKLERMIEDLDNLGLQLD
;
A
#
# COMPACT_ATOMS: atom_id res chain seq x y z
N MET A 1 -39.35 -53.62 60.83
CA MET A 1 -39.68 -54.35 59.59
C MET A 1 -38.65 -53.94 58.53
N LEU A 2 -37.67 -54.82 58.29
CA LEU A 2 -37.37 -55.48 56.99
C LEU A 2 -37.04 -54.49 55.85
N GLN A 3 -35.74 -54.27 55.55
CA GLN A 3 -34.93 -54.97 54.50
C GLN A 3 -35.38 -54.59 53.08
N SER A 4 -34.59 -53.89 52.24
CA SER A 4 -33.34 -54.27 51.53
C SER A 4 -32.53 -52.99 51.13
N VAL A 5 -31.18 -52.86 51.13
CA VAL A 5 -30.03 -53.57 50.47
C VAL A 5 -30.15 -53.50 48.94
N THR A 6 -29.29 -52.93 48.07
CA THR A 6 -27.92 -52.34 48.06
C THR A 6 -27.70 -51.64 46.70
N ALA A 7 -26.79 -50.66 46.60
CA ALA A 7 -25.82 -50.40 45.49
C ALA A 7 -25.42 -48.90 45.51
N PHE A 8 -24.27 -48.53 46.10
CA PHE A 8 -22.97 -48.33 45.45
C PHE A 8 -23.01 -47.37 44.24
N VAL A 9 -22.43 -46.17 44.39
CA VAL A 9 -21.26 -45.65 43.64
C VAL A 9 -21.08 -44.16 43.97
N THR A 10 -20.05 -43.94 44.80
CA THR A 10 -18.99 -42.93 44.72
C THR A 10 -19.30 -41.52 44.19
N LEU A 11 -19.15 -40.58 45.12
CA LEU A 11 -18.85 -39.16 44.95
C LEU A 11 -17.76 -38.93 43.88
N HIS A 12 -18.06 -38.18 42.81
CA HIS A 12 -17.02 -37.58 41.97
C HIS A 12 -17.22 -36.06 41.95
N GLN A 13 -16.48 -35.38 42.82
CA GLN A 13 -16.11 -33.98 42.59
C GLN A 13 -15.26 -33.95 41.31
N ASN A 14 -15.72 -33.23 40.29
CA ASN A 14 -14.93 -32.95 39.09
C ASN A 14 -14.31 -31.56 39.25
N ASN A 15 -13.11 -31.51 39.83
CA ASN A 15 -12.23 -30.33 39.81
C ASN A 15 -11.53 -30.30 38.45
N ASN A 16 -12.10 -29.59 37.48
CA ASN A 16 -11.40 -29.28 36.23
C ASN A 16 -10.41 -28.14 36.44
N ASN A 17 -9.25 -28.47 37.03
CA ASN A 17 -8.03 -27.69 36.84
C ASN A 17 -7.55 -27.90 35.40
N LEU A 18 -7.98 -27.03 34.48
CA LEU A 18 -7.37 -26.93 33.15
C LEU A 18 -5.95 -26.34 33.29
N LYS A 19 -4.99 -27.20 33.62
CA LYS A 19 -3.59 -26.93 33.29
C LYS A 19 -3.47 -27.13 31.78
N ALA A 20 -3.35 -26.03 31.04
CA ALA A 20 -2.97 -26.11 29.63
C ALA A 20 -1.65 -26.92 29.54
N PRO A 21 -1.60 -28.02 28.76
CA PRO A 21 -0.37 -28.79 28.61
C PRO A 21 0.74 -27.86 28.10
N GLY A 22 1.93 -27.90 28.72
CA GLY A 22 3.01 -26.93 28.48
C GLY A 22 3.43 -26.75 27.01
N HIS A 23 3.08 -27.70 26.14
CA HIS A 23 3.26 -27.61 24.69
C HIS A 23 2.37 -26.55 24.01
N ILE A 24 1.17 -26.27 24.53
CA ILE A 24 0.28 -25.21 24.02
C ILE A 24 0.83 -23.83 24.39
N LEU A 25 1.34 -23.66 25.61
CA LEU A 25 2.03 -22.44 26.03
C LEU A 25 3.32 -22.21 25.23
N PHE A 26 4.05 -23.27 24.90
CA PHE A 26 5.22 -23.19 24.03
C PHE A 26 4.85 -22.76 22.61
N LEU A 27 3.79 -23.31 22.01
CA LEU A 27 3.32 -22.93 20.67
C LEU A 27 2.85 -21.47 20.59
N ILE A 28 2.10 -21.00 21.59
CA ILE A 28 1.67 -19.60 21.68
C ILE A 28 2.87 -18.68 21.87
N GLY A 29 3.85 -19.08 22.70
CA GLY A 29 5.10 -18.35 22.89
C GLY A 29 5.94 -18.26 21.61
N THR A 30 6.10 -19.37 20.88
CA THR A 30 6.83 -19.37 19.60
C THR A 30 6.09 -18.58 18.51
N PHE A 31 4.77 -18.63 18.48
CA PHE A 31 3.98 -17.84 17.54
C PHE A 31 4.08 -16.34 17.87
N GLY A 32 4.02 -15.97 19.15
CA GLY A 32 4.21 -14.57 19.60
C GLY A 32 5.62 -14.04 19.34
N VAL A 33 6.66 -14.88 19.47
CA VAL A 33 8.04 -14.50 19.13
C VAL A 33 8.23 -14.40 17.62
N LEU A 34 7.68 -15.32 16.81
CA LEU A 34 7.75 -15.24 15.35
C LEU A 34 6.95 -14.04 14.80
N PHE A 35 5.79 -13.75 15.37
CA PHE A 35 4.97 -12.59 14.99
C PHE A 35 5.60 -11.27 15.46
N GLY A 36 6.19 -11.25 16.66
CA GLY A 36 6.92 -10.08 17.17
C GLY A 36 8.23 -9.81 16.42
N VAL A 37 8.94 -10.85 16.00
CA VAL A 37 10.12 -10.72 15.13
C VAL A 37 9.70 -10.30 13.72
N GLY A 38 8.58 -10.78 13.19
CA GLY A 38 7.99 -10.30 11.93
C GLY A 38 7.70 -8.79 11.96
N MET A 39 6.99 -8.31 12.99
CA MET A 39 6.70 -6.88 13.18
C MET A 39 7.97 -6.02 13.39
N LEU A 40 8.99 -6.55 14.06
CA LEU A 40 10.27 -5.84 14.24
C LEU A 40 11.09 -5.78 12.94
N ILE A 41 10.94 -6.75 12.04
CA ILE A 41 11.60 -6.75 10.74
C ILE A 41 10.85 -5.83 9.75
N GLU A 42 9.51 -5.80 9.79
CA GLU A 42 8.68 -4.84 9.02
C GLU A 42 9.04 -3.38 9.35
N HIS A 43 9.26 -3.03 10.62
CA HIS A 43 9.70 -1.68 11.02
C HIS A 43 11.13 -1.29 10.62
N THR A 44 11.88 -2.17 9.94
CA THR A 44 13.22 -1.83 9.42
C THR A 44 13.27 -1.66 7.91
N GLN A 45 12.18 -1.93 7.21
CA GLN A 45 12.07 -1.68 5.77
C GLN A 45 11.33 -0.36 5.55
N PRO A 46 11.81 0.51 4.65
CA PRO A 46 11.09 1.74 4.32
C PRO A 46 9.67 1.40 3.86
N ALA A 47 8.68 2.22 4.22
CA ALA A 47 7.26 1.93 3.97
C ALA A 47 6.94 1.63 2.48
N GLY A 48 7.73 2.16 1.54
CA GLY A 48 7.64 1.85 0.10
C GLY A 48 8.00 0.40 -0.29
N LEU A 49 8.52 -0.42 0.63
CA LEU A 49 8.87 -1.82 0.37
C LEU A 49 7.98 -2.83 1.10
N THR A 50 6.87 -2.37 1.66
CA THR A 50 5.91 -3.16 2.43
C THR A 50 4.52 -3.07 1.81
N ASP A 51 3.58 -3.94 2.20
CA ASP A 51 2.22 -3.92 1.65
C ASP A 51 1.49 -2.59 1.95
N GLU A 52 1.95 -1.86 2.96
CA GLU A 52 1.56 -0.49 3.30
C GLU A 52 1.74 0.49 2.14
N ALA A 53 2.65 0.22 1.18
CA ALA A 53 2.83 1.03 -0.02
C ALA A 53 1.53 1.12 -0.84
N LEU A 54 0.69 0.09 -0.82
CA LEU A 54 -0.55 0.01 -1.60
C LEU A 54 -1.80 0.51 -0.86
N GLU A 55 -1.68 0.83 0.44
CA GLU A 55 -2.80 1.33 1.23
C GLU A 55 -3.44 2.60 0.63
N PRO A 56 -2.66 3.61 0.18
CA PRO A 56 -3.21 4.78 -0.51
C PRO A 56 -4.12 4.43 -1.70
N ASP A 57 -3.71 3.49 -2.53
CA ASP A 57 -4.41 3.14 -3.77
C ASP A 57 -5.80 2.59 -3.50
N ILE A 58 -5.89 1.70 -2.52
CA ILE A 58 -7.15 1.06 -2.10
C ILE A 58 -8.07 2.14 -1.53
N LEU A 59 -7.53 3.05 -0.71
CA LEU A 59 -8.29 4.12 -0.08
C LEU A 59 -8.79 5.16 -1.09
N LEU A 60 -7.96 5.57 -2.05
CA LEU A 60 -8.36 6.45 -3.16
C LEU A 60 -9.45 5.79 -4.03
N SER A 61 -9.30 4.50 -4.34
CA SER A 61 -10.29 3.75 -5.12
C SER A 61 -11.63 3.67 -4.38
N ASN A 62 -11.61 3.36 -3.08
CA ASN A 62 -12.81 3.35 -2.25
C ASN A 62 -13.45 4.74 -2.13
N SER A 63 -12.65 5.79 -2.00
CA SER A 63 -13.14 7.16 -1.98
C SER A 63 -13.96 7.47 -3.24
N ARG A 64 -13.42 7.13 -4.42
CA ARG A 64 -14.11 7.28 -5.71
C ARG A 64 -15.37 6.42 -5.80
N THR A 65 -15.31 5.14 -5.42
CA THR A 65 -16.50 4.27 -5.45
C THR A 65 -17.62 4.81 -4.56
N TYR A 66 -17.32 5.22 -3.34
CA TYR A 66 -18.33 5.81 -2.45
C TYR A 66 -18.82 7.18 -2.91
N PHE A 67 -18.01 7.92 -3.67
CA PHE A 67 -18.49 9.13 -4.35
C PHE A 67 -19.58 8.76 -5.38
N GLU A 68 -19.30 7.79 -6.25
CA GLU A 68 -20.22 7.34 -7.32
C GLU A 68 -21.51 6.71 -6.77
N GLU A 69 -21.49 6.17 -5.54
CA GLU A 69 -22.64 5.62 -4.84
C GLU A 69 -23.44 6.66 -4.03
N ASP A 70 -23.15 7.95 -4.15
CA ASP A 70 -23.70 9.05 -3.35
C ASP A 70 -23.48 8.89 -1.82
N ALA A 71 -22.55 8.01 -1.43
CA ALA A 71 -22.16 7.76 -0.04
C ALA A 71 -21.07 8.74 0.41
N HIS A 72 -21.32 10.04 0.24
CA HIS A 72 -20.33 11.11 0.38
C HIS A 72 -19.55 11.11 1.70
N GLY A 73 -20.19 10.81 2.84
CA GLY A 73 -19.49 10.73 4.12
C GLY A 73 -18.43 9.62 4.16
N ARG A 74 -18.66 8.50 3.49
CA ARG A 74 -17.66 7.42 3.36
C ARG A 74 -16.56 7.83 2.39
N SER A 75 -16.92 8.48 1.29
CA SER A 75 -15.96 9.03 0.32
C SER A 75 -14.96 9.97 1.00
N VAL A 76 -15.44 10.94 1.79
CA VAL A 76 -14.61 11.86 2.59
C VAL A 76 -13.68 11.12 3.55
N MET A 77 -14.22 10.14 4.30
CA MET A 77 -13.45 9.35 5.25
C MET A 77 -12.31 8.58 4.55
N HIS A 78 -12.59 7.96 3.41
CA HIS A 78 -11.58 7.22 2.65
C HIS A 78 -10.53 8.14 2.02
N LEU A 79 -10.92 9.32 1.53
CA LEU A 79 -9.96 10.33 1.05
C LEU A 79 -9.02 10.81 2.17
N TYR A 80 -9.57 11.10 3.35
CA TYR A 80 -8.76 11.46 4.52
C TYR A 80 -7.75 10.37 4.88
N ASN A 81 -8.21 9.11 4.96
CA ASN A 81 -7.33 7.99 5.27
C ASN A 81 -6.25 7.80 4.20
N ALA A 82 -6.58 8.01 2.91
CA ALA A 82 -5.60 7.92 1.82
C ALA A 82 -4.48 8.95 2.00
N ILE A 83 -4.84 10.20 2.31
CA ILE A 83 -3.88 11.29 2.57
C ILE A 83 -2.94 10.91 3.73
N GLU A 84 -3.49 10.39 4.82
CA GLU A 84 -2.67 9.97 5.97
C GLU A 84 -1.77 8.78 5.65
N ALA A 85 -2.19 7.85 4.80
CA ALA A 85 -1.34 6.75 4.34
C ALA A 85 -0.17 7.28 3.47
N ILE A 86 -0.45 8.21 2.55
CA ILE A 86 0.59 8.83 1.70
C ILE A 86 1.63 9.57 2.55
N LYS A 87 1.19 10.36 3.53
CA LYS A 87 2.10 11.09 4.45
C LYS A 87 2.98 10.17 5.29
N LYS A 88 2.59 8.92 5.53
CA LYS A 88 3.46 7.94 6.20
C LYS A 88 4.59 7.49 5.28
N ILE A 89 4.27 7.16 4.02
CA ILE A 89 5.26 6.74 3.01
C ILE A 89 6.29 7.87 2.79
N GLU A 90 5.82 9.10 2.71
CA GLU A 90 6.62 10.33 2.51
C GLU A 90 7.78 10.52 3.51
N GLN A 91 7.72 9.93 4.71
CA GLN A 91 8.74 10.11 5.75
C GLN A 91 10.08 9.45 5.40
N ASP A 92 10.03 8.42 4.56
CA ASP A 92 11.20 7.61 4.19
C ASP A 92 11.76 7.99 2.81
N LEU A 93 11.15 8.97 2.12
CA LEU A 93 11.55 9.38 0.78
C LEU A 93 12.72 10.37 0.80
N GLU A 94 13.54 10.26 -0.23
CA GLU A 94 14.55 11.25 -0.57
C GLU A 94 13.90 12.58 -1.01
N PRO A 95 14.65 13.71 -0.94
CA PRO A 95 14.05 15.05 -1.04
C PRO A 95 13.23 15.33 -2.30
N GLU A 96 13.64 14.79 -3.45
CA GLU A 96 12.97 15.05 -4.73
C GLU A 96 11.62 14.33 -4.84
N SER A 97 11.55 13.02 -4.57
CA SER A 97 10.26 12.30 -4.50
C SER A 97 9.37 12.86 -3.42
N LYS A 98 9.94 13.20 -2.25
CA LYS A 98 9.20 13.85 -1.15
C LYS A 98 8.48 15.10 -1.64
N GLU A 99 9.18 16.01 -2.31
CA GLU A 99 8.58 17.26 -2.82
C GLU A 99 7.42 17.00 -3.79
N LYS A 100 7.52 15.97 -4.64
CA LYS A 100 6.46 15.59 -5.59
C LYS A 100 5.25 15.01 -4.86
N VAL A 101 5.48 14.14 -3.87
CA VAL A 101 4.43 13.56 -3.03
C VAL A 101 3.73 14.66 -2.21
N ASP A 102 4.47 15.58 -1.60
CA ASP A 102 3.93 16.71 -0.82
C ASP A 102 2.96 17.55 -1.65
N ARG A 103 3.35 17.88 -2.88
CA ARG A 103 2.47 18.65 -3.78
C ARG A 103 1.18 17.90 -4.13
N ALA A 104 1.27 16.59 -4.33
CA ALA A 104 0.08 15.79 -4.58
C ALA A 104 -0.83 15.70 -3.35
N VAL A 105 -0.24 15.56 -2.16
CA VAL A 105 -0.96 15.60 -0.87
C VAL A 105 -1.72 16.92 -0.71
N VAL A 106 -1.09 18.07 -0.98
CA VAL A 106 -1.75 19.38 -0.91
C VAL A 106 -2.99 19.44 -1.81
N GLN A 107 -2.92 18.85 -3.01
CA GLN A 107 -4.08 18.81 -3.91
C GLN A 107 -5.20 17.91 -3.38
N LEU A 108 -4.87 16.74 -2.84
CA LEU A 108 -5.86 15.86 -2.20
C LEU A 108 -6.51 16.52 -0.97
N GLU A 109 -5.74 17.26 -0.17
CA GLU A 109 -6.25 18.02 0.97
C GLU A 109 -7.23 19.13 0.53
N GLN A 110 -6.94 19.80 -0.58
CA GLN A 110 -7.90 20.76 -1.16
C GLN A 110 -9.20 20.07 -1.57
N ILE A 111 -9.14 18.89 -2.20
CA ILE A 111 -10.34 18.13 -2.56
C ILE A 111 -11.09 17.65 -1.31
N LEU A 112 -10.38 17.26 -0.26
CA LEU A 112 -10.99 16.88 1.01
C LEU A 112 -11.74 18.05 1.65
N GLN A 113 -11.16 19.26 1.62
CA GLN A 113 -11.81 20.48 2.07
C GLN A 113 -13.05 20.80 1.22
N ASP A 114 -12.89 20.74 -0.10
CA ASP A 114 -13.90 20.51 -1.15
C ASP A 114 -15.16 19.79 -0.64
N MET A 115 -14.99 18.49 -0.49
CA MET A 115 -16.03 17.53 -0.19
C MET A 115 -16.59 17.68 1.24
N SER A 116 -15.75 18.08 2.19
CA SER A 116 -16.19 18.36 3.57
C SER A 116 -17.09 19.60 3.64
N GLY A 117 -16.93 20.54 2.70
CA GLY A 117 -17.79 21.70 2.49
C GLY A 117 -18.99 21.45 1.56
N GLU A 118 -19.31 20.18 1.29
CA GLU A 118 -20.40 19.73 0.42
C GLU A 118 -20.22 20.07 -1.08
N ILE A 119 -18.99 20.34 -1.51
CA ILE A 119 -18.66 20.54 -2.93
C ILE A 119 -18.09 19.24 -3.47
N PHE A 120 -18.89 18.54 -4.28
CA PHE A 120 -18.56 17.23 -4.82
C PHE A 120 -18.26 17.31 -6.31
N ASP A 121 -16.99 17.12 -6.68
CA ASP A 121 -16.52 17.10 -8.07
C ASP A 121 -15.65 15.85 -8.31
N ILE A 122 -16.26 14.85 -8.97
CA ILE A 122 -15.60 13.58 -9.27
C ILE A 122 -14.39 13.75 -10.20
N LYS A 123 -14.43 14.76 -11.08
CA LYS A 123 -13.34 15.00 -12.03
C LYS A 123 -12.12 15.51 -11.28
N LYS A 124 -12.31 16.46 -10.36
CA LYS A 124 -11.22 16.93 -9.49
C LYS A 124 -10.66 15.82 -8.60
N LEU A 125 -11.52 14.98 -8.03
CA LEU A 125 -11.09 13.82 -7.25
C LEU A 125 -10.24 12.86 -8.10
N ASN A 126 -10.69 12.52 -9.31
CA ASN A 126 -9.94 11.65 -10.21
C ASN A 126 -8.60 12.27 -10.61
N GLU A 127 -8.57 13.56 -10.98
CA GLU A 127 -7.35 14.25 -11.36
C GLU A 127 -6.32 14.31 -10.23
N ALA A 128 -6.76 14.60 -9.00
CA ALA A 128 -5.88 14.61 -7.83
C ALA A 128 -5.38 13.20 -7.49
N SER A 129 -6.23 12.18 -7.58
CA SER A 129 -5.85 10.77 -7.39
C SER A 129 -4.80 10.31 -8.40
N VAL A 130 -4.95 10.63 -9.69
CA VAL A 130 -3.95 10.30 -10.72
C VAL A 130 -2.60 10.93 -10.36
N LYS A 131 -2.59 12.21 -10.00
CA LYS A 131 -1.36 12.92 -9.63
C LYS A 131 -0.67 12.31 -8.40
N ALA A 132 -1.44 11.91 -7.40
CA ALA A 132 -0.90 11.25 -6.21
C ALA A 132 -0.31 9.88 -6.53
N LEU A 133 -1.00 9.06 -7.31
CA LEU A 133 -0.52 7.74 -7.72
C LEU A 133 0.72 7.85 -8.61
N ASN A 134 0.79 8.86 -9.48
CA ASN A 134 1.97 9.12 -10.31
C ASN A 134 3.16 9.63 -9.47
N ALA A 135 2.91 10.38 -8.39
CA ALA A 135 3.97 10.81 -7.47
C ALA A 135 4.53 9.63 -6.67
N LEU A 136 3.68 8.69 -6.23
CA LEU A 136 4.12 7.44 -5.61
C LEU A 136 4.86 6.56 -6.62
N THR A 137 4.38 6.46 -7.86
CA THR A 137 5.07 5.75 -8.95
C THR A 137 6.49 6.31 -9.17
N TYR A 138 6.62 7.64 -9.21
CA TYR A 138 7.92 8.29 -9.32
C TYR A 138 8.86 7.87 -8.18
N ALA A 139 8.36 7.89 -6.94
CA ALA A 139 9.12 7.49 -5.76
C ALA A 139 9.60 6.03 -5.87
N GLU A 140 8.74 5.12 -6.29
CA GLU A 140 9.10 3.71 -6.48
C GLU A 140 10.13 3.49 -7.59
N LEU A 141 10.10 4.30 -8.66
CA LEU A 141 11.12 4.26 -9.69
C LEU A 141 12.49 4.72 -9.18
N LYS A 142 12.53 5.77 -8.34
CA LYS A 142 13.77 6.25 -7.70
C LYS A 142 14.33 5.23 -6.69
N ILE A 143 13.44 4.60 -5.91
CA ILE A 143 13.82 3.51 -5.00
C ILE A 143 14.37 2.32 -5.81
N SER A 144 13.72 1.96 -6.92
CA SER A 144 14.18 0.91 -7.81
C SER A 144 15.57 1.23 -8.38
N GLU A 145 15.78 2.45 -8.88
CA GLU A 145 17.06 2.91 -9.40
C GLU A 145 18.18 2.75 -8.36
N HIS A 146 17.94 3.22 -7.13
CA HIS A 146 18.88 3.08 -6.02
C HIS A 146 19.24 1.63 -5.71
N PHE A 147 18.28 0.71 -5.77
CA PHE A 147 18.54 -0.72 -5.57
C PHE A 147 19.29 -1.37 -6.72
N VAL A 148 19.08 -0.92 -7.97
CA VAL A 148 19.88 -1.37 -9.11
C VAL A 148 21.33 -0.93 -8.96
N GLU A 149 21.56 0.33 -8.59
CA GLU A 149 22.92 0.85 -8.31
C GLU A 149 23.62 0.10 -7.17
N SER A 150 22.84 -0.38 -6.19
CA SER A 150 23.34 -1.15 -5.05
C SER A 150 23.46 -2.66 -5.33
N HIS A 151 23.21 -3.10 -6.57
CA HIS A 151 23.20 -4.50 -7.00
C HIS A 151 22.17 -5.38 -6.24
N GLU A 152 21.09 -4.78 -5.75
CA GLU A 152 19.99 -5.45 -5.03
C GLU A 152 18.77 -5.66 -5.94
N LEU A 153 18.95 -6.35 -7.08
CA LEU A 153 17.92 -6.49 -8.12
C LEU A 153 16.58 -7.05 -7.63
N GLY A 154 16.58 -7.91 -6.61
CA GLY A 154 15.34 -8.42 -6.01
C GLY A 154 14.48 -7.33 -5.38
N LYS A 155 15.09 -6.36 -4.71
CA LYS A 155 14.39 -5.21 -4.12
C LYS A 155 14.00 -4.18 -5.19
N ALA A 156 14.86 -3.98 -6.20
CA ALA A 156 14.52 -3.15 -7.35
C ALA A 156 13.24 -3.66 -8.06
N LYS A 157 13.18 -4.97 -8.35
CA LYS A 157 11.99 -5.60 -8.95
C LYS A 157 10.78 -5.52 -8.02
N LEU A 158 10.94 -5.49 -6.70
CA LEU A 158 9.83 -5.31 -5.76
C LEU A 158 9.28 -3.87 -5.81
N ALA A 159 10.15 -2.86 -5.71
CA ALA A 159 9.76 -1.46 -5.86
C ALA A 159 9.05 -1.21 -7.20
N LEU A 160 9.58 -1.77 -8.30
CA LEU A 160 8.92 -1.70 -9.61
C LEU A 160 7.52 -2.30 -9.62
N LYS A 161 7.27 -3.39 -8.87
CA LYS A 161 5.92 -3.97 -8.76
C LYS A 161 4.96 -3.03 -8.05
N TYR A 162 5.40 -2.35 -7.00
CA TYR A 162 4.57 -1.35 -6.32
C TYR A 162 4.30 -0.15 -7.25
N GLY A 163 5.31 0.36 -7.95
CA GLY A 163 5.15 1.37 -9.00
C GLY A 163 4.12 0.95 -10.08
N MET A 164 4.20 -0.27 -10.57
CA MET A 164 3.21 -0.80 -11.54
C MET A 164 1.80 -0.86 -10.99
N LEU A 165 1.63 -1.17 -9.72
CA LEU A 165 0.31 -1.21 -9.08
C LEU A 165 -0.27 0.21 -8.94
N HIS A 166 0.55 1.20 -8.59
CA HIS A 166 0.14 2.60 -8.59
C HIS A 166 -0.34 3.06 -9.96
N VAL A 167 0.43 2.79 -11.03
CA VAL A 167 0.05 3.11 -12.42
C VAL A 167 -1.24 2.39 -12.81
N LYS A 168 -1.37 1.12 -12.44
CA LYS A 168 -2.58 0.33 -12.71
C LYS A 168 -3.81 0.93 -12.02
N HIS A 169 -3.67 1.44 -10.81
CA HIS A 169 -4.76 2.13 -10.14
C HIS A 169 -5.00 3.51 -10.73
N ALA A 170 -3.97 4.26 -11.11
CA ALA A 170 -4.09 5.55 -11.80
C ALA A 170 -4.91 5.43 -13.10
N LEU A 171 -4.75 4.32 -13.85
CA LEU A 171 -5.56 4.00 -15.03
C LEU A 171 -7.07 3.93 -14.78
N VAL A 172 -7.50 3.64 -13.55
CA VAL A 172 -8.93 3.62 -13.18
C VAL A 172 -9.51 5.03 -13.07
N PHE A 173 -8.67 6.01 -12.73
CA PHE A 173 -9.04 7.42 -12.61
C PHE A 173 -8.79 8.21 -13.91
N ALA A 174 -7.83 7.77 -14.73
CA ALA A 174 -7.39 8.50 -15.92
C ALA A 174 -8.40 8.46 -17.09
N GLU A 175 -8.54 9.58 -17.78
CA GLU A 175 -9.34 9.74 -18.99
C GLU A 175 -8.50 10.29 -20.16
N GLY A 176 -8.91 9.97 -21.39
CA GLY A 176 -8.30 10.51 -22.61
C GLY A 176 -6.81 10.17 -22.76
N ALA A 177 -6.00 11.15 -23.19
CA ALA A 177 -4.57 10.97 -23.45
C ALA A 177 -3.75 10.54 -22.23
N LYS A 178 -4.19 10.86 -21.01
CA LYS A 178 -3.55 10.39 -19.77
C LYS A 178 -3.57 8.87 -19.66
N LYS A 179 -4.64 8.23 -20.15
CA LYS A 179 -4.76 6.77 -20.13
C LYS A 179 -3.75 6.08 -21.04
N GLU A 180 -3.49 6.62 -22.22
CA GLU A 180 -2.48 6.08 -23.13
C GLU A 180 -1.08 6.20 -22.54
N TYR A 181 -0.82 7.33 -21.88
CA TYR A 181 0.41 7.58 -21.14
C TYR A 181 0.64 6.54 -20.03
N GLU A 182 -0.34 6.32 -19.14
CA GLU A 182 -0.22 5.34 -18.06
C GLU A 182 0.00 3.90 -18.59
N ILE A 183 -0.63 3.53 -19.72
CA ILE A 183 -0.41 2.23 -20.37
C ILE A 183 1.05 2.08 -20.83
N SER A 184 1.65 3.15 -21.36
CA SER A 184 3.04 3.14 -21.81
C SER A 184 4.00 2.88 -20.66
N ILE A 185 3.86 3.65 -19.57
CA ILE A 185 4.68 3.49 -18.36
C ILE A 185 4.53 2.07 -17.79
N TYR A 186 3.29 1.58 -17.67
CA TYR A 186 3.03 0.22 -17.17
C TYR A 186 3.74 -0.85 -18.02
N THR A 187 3.67 -0.73 -19.36
CA THR A 187 4.28 -1.68 -20.29
C THR A 187 5.81 -1.66 -20.19
N GLU A 188 6.41 -0.48 -19.99
CA GLU A 188 7.86 -0.35 -19.82
C GLU A 188 8.33 -0.97 -18.50
N MET A 189 7.62 -0.75 -17.40
CA MET A 189 7.92 -1.39 -16.11
C MET A 189 7.80 -2.92 -16.19
N ASP A 190 6.76 -3.44 -16.84
CA ASP A 190 6.55 -4.88 -17.04
C ASP A 190 7.75 -5.49 -17.79
N SER A 191 8.23 -4.80 -18.84
CA SER A 191 9.41 -5.23 -19.60
C SER A 191 10.69 -5.29 -18.78
N LEU A 192 10.85 -4.44 -17.76
CA LEU A 192 11.99 -4.43 -16.86
C LEU A 192 11.93 -5.57 -15.83
N ILE A 193 10.74 -5.91 -15.34
CA ILE A 193 10.55 -7.00 -14.39
C ILE A 193 10.84 -8.35 -15.05
N GLU A 194 10.34 -8.56 -16.27
CA GLU A 194 10.50 -9.82 -17.01
C GLU A 194 11.91 -10.02 -17.58
N SER A 195 12.72 -8.96 -17.66
CA SER A 195 14.06 -9.09 -18.17
C SER A 195 15.04 -9.62 -17.12
N ASP A 196 15.72 -10.71 -17.49
CA ASP A 196 16.87 -11.26 -16.76
C ASP A 196 18.21 -11.03 -17.50
N GLU A 197 18.16 -10.43 -18.70
CA GLU A 197 19.32 -10.25 -19.58
C GLU A 197 19.86 -8.81 -19.65
N LEU A 198 19.13 -7.83 -19.11
CA LEU A 198 19.57 -6.43 -19.09
C LEU A 198 20.68 -6.21 -18.07
N SER A 199 21.68 -5.42 -18.46
CA SER A 199 22.68 -4.91 -17.52
C SER A 199 22.12 -3.82 -16.61
N ASP A 200 22.69 -3.65 -15.42
CA ASP A 200 22.31 -2.60 -14.46
C ASP A 200 22.24 -1.21 -15.12
N LYS A 201 23.19 -0.91 -16.01
CA LYS A 201 23.23 0.35 -16.76
C LYS A 201 22.03 0.53 -17.68
N GLU A 202 21.60 -0.54 -18.36
CA GLU A 202 20.42 -0.49 -19.25
C GLU A 202 19.12 -0.37 -18.46
N ILE A 203 19.05 -1.00 -17.29
CA ILE A 203 17.92 -0.86 -16.37
C ILE A 203 17.81 0.59 -15.90
N ILE A 204 18.90 1.18 -15.38
CA ILE A 204 18.94 2.58 -14.93
C ILE A 204 18.50 3.53 -16.04
N GLN A 205 19.04 3.38 -17.26
CA GLN A 205 18.66 4.24 -18.39
C GLN A 205 17.16 4.17 -18.74
N LYS A 206 16.53 3.01 -18.55
CA LYS A 206 15.08 2.87 -18.75
C LYS A 206 14.30 3.51 -17.61
N LEU A 207 14.75 3.35 -16.37
CA LEU A 207 14.16 3.99 -15.20
C LEU A 207 14.21 5.52 -15.32
N GLU A 208 15.37 6.09 -15.67
CA GLU A 208 15.56 7.53 -15.88
C GLU A 208 14.60 8.10 -16.94
N ARG A 209 14.35 7.36 -18.03
CA ARG A 209 13.39 7.79 -19.07
C ARG A 209 11.96 7.80 -18.55
N MET A 210 11.54 6.76 -17.83
CA MET A 210 10.19 6.72 -17.25
C MET A 210 9.99 7.83 -16.20
N ILE A 211 11.04 8.15 -15.43
CA ILE A 211 11.05 9.27 -14.48
C ILE A 211 10.87 10.60 -15.22
N GLU A 212 11.62 10.82 -16.31
CA GLU A 212 11.47 12.02 -17.16
C GLU A 212 10.06 12.12 -17.76
N ASP A 213 9.50 11.00 -18.19
CA ASP A 213 8.15 10.93 -18.74
C ASP A 213 7.09 11.25 -17.67
N LEU A 214 7.24 10.77 -16.44
CA LEU A 214 6.39 11.12 -15.28
C LEU A 214 6.43 12.61 -14.96
N ASP A 215 7.62 13.21 -15.02
CA ASP A 215 7.77 14.65 -14.77
C ASP A 215 7.10 15.51 -15.84
N ASN A 216 7.21 15.10 -17.09
CA ASN A 216 6.69 15.89 -18.21
C ASN A 216 5.17 15.75 -18.40
N LEU A 217 4.60 14.58 -18.08
CA LEU A 217 3.23 14.23 -18.48
C LEU A 217 2.34 13.78 -17.30
N GLY A 218 2.91 13.06 -16.34
CA GLY A 218 2.18 12.50 -15.20
C GLY A 218 2.01 13.45 -14.03
N LEU A 219 2.94 14.40 -13.85
CA LEU A 219 3.06 15.29 -12.70
C LEU A 219 2.98 16.79 -13.05
N GLN A 220 2.28 17.16 -14.13
CA GLN A 220 1.96 18.57 -14.37
C GLN A 220 1.04 19.09 -13.26
N LEU A 221 1.65 19.77 -12.29
CA LEU A 221 1.02 20.35 -11.11
C LEU A 221 0.83 21.85 -11.36
N ASP A 222 -0.01 22.19 -12.35
CA ASP A 222 -0.51 23.56 -12.56
C ASP A 222 -1.55 23.94 -11.48
#